data_AF-A0A9D5JIZ9-F1
#
_entry.id   AF-A0A9D5JIZ9-F1
#
_cell.length_a   1.000
_cell.length_b   1.000
_cell.length_c   1.000
_cell.angle_alpha   90.00
_cell.angle_beta   90.00
_cell.angle_gamma   90.00
#
_symmetry.space_group_name_H-M   'P 1'
#
loop_
_entity.id
_entity.type
_entity.pdbx_description
1 polymer ?
#
loop_
_entity_poly.entity_id
_entity_poly.type
_entity_poly.pdbx_seq_one_letter_code
_entity_poly.pdbx_strand_id
1 'polypeptide(L)'
;MNAPNFTGGTVWTGDNLPVMRGMNSACVDLIYLDPPFNSNRTYEAPIGSKAAGAAFKDAWTPDDVDVHEHGELADRNPAACAVIEAARRAF
;
A
#
# COMPACT_ATOMS: atom_id res chain seq x y z
N MET A 1 -1.15 -23.25 -10.59
CA MET A 1 -1.67 -21.97 -10.06
C MET A 1 -2.59 -22.29 -8.91
N ASN A 2 -2.50 -21.55 -7.81
CA ASN A 2 -3.43 -21.73 -6.70
C ASN A 2 -4.79 -21.13 -7.11
N ALA A 3 -5.88 -21.73 -6.63
CA ALA A 3 -7.20 -21.13 -6.84
C ALA A 3 -7.28 -19.77 -6.13
N PRO A 4 -7.88 -18.74 -6.75
CA PRO A 4 -8.11 -17.47 -6.08
C PRO A 4 -9.06 -17.65 -4.89
N ASN A 5 -8.83 -16.92 -3.80
CA ASN A 5 -9.72 -16.84 -2.64
C ASN A 5 -10.76 -15.71 -2.77
N PHE A 6 -11.08 -15.32 -4.01
CA PHE A 6 -12.03 -14.28 -4.38
C PHE A 6 -12.75 -14.64 -5.69
N THR A 7 -13.88 -14.01 -5.97
CA THR A 7 -14.67 -14.23 -7.19
C THR A 7 -14.23 -13.31 -8.33
N GLY A 8 -14.43 -13.73 -9.57
CA GLY A 8 -14.17 -12.89 -10.74
C GLY A 8 -15.07 -11.64 -10.75
N GLY A 9 -14.52 -10.50 -11.18
CA GLY A 9 -15.23 -9.21 -11.18
C GLY A 9 -15.31 -8.52 -9.82
N THR A 10 -14.52 -8.95 -8.83
CA THR A 10 -14.44 -8.27 -7.53
C THR A 10 -13.78 -6.90 -7.66
N VAL A 11 -14.36 -5.90 -6.99
CA VAL A 11 -13.79 -4.55 -6.85
C VAL A 11 -13.49 -4.31 -5.38
N TRP A 12 -12.24 -3.94 -5.09
CA TRP A 12 -11.81 -3.54 -3.75
C TRP A 12 -11.60 -2.03 -3.68
N THR A 13 -11.87 -1.44 -2.52
CA THR A 13 -11.65 -0.02 -2.25
C THR A 13 -10.67 0.14 -1.10
N GLY A 14 -9.58 0.89 -1.33
CA GLY A 14 -8.53 1.11 -0.33
C GLY A 14 -7.13 0.95 -0.91
N ASP A 15 -6.14 0.84 -0.03
CA ASP A 15 -4.75 0.56 -0.40
C ASP A 15 -4.61 -0.85 -1.00
N ASN A 16 -3.78 -0.99 -2.04
CA ASN A 16 -3.64 -2.26 -2.75
C ASN A 16 -2.83 -3.30 -1.97
N LEU A 17 -1.91 -2.88 -1.09
CA LEU A 17 -0.96 -3.75 -0.43
C LEU A 17 -1.61 -4.73 0.55
N PRO A 18 -2.50 -4.33 1.49
CA PRO A 18 -3.17 -5.28 2.36
C PRO A 18 -4.11 -6.22 1.59
N VAL A 19 -4.74 -5.72 0.52
CA VAL A 19 -5.61 -6.55 -0.34
C VAL A 19 -4.78 -7.63 -1.03
N MET A 20 -3.70 -7.26 -1.70
CA MET A 20 -2.84 -8.19 -2.44
C MET A 20 -2.15 -9.20 -1.51
N ARG A 21 -1.80 -8.81 -0.28
CA ARG A 21 -1.23 -9.73 0.73
C ARG A 21 -2.22 -10.75 1.26
N GLY A 22 -3.52 -10.44 1.21
CA GLY A 22 -4.58 -11.39 1.55
C GLY A 22 -4.88 -12.39 0.42
N MET A 23 -4.36 -12.18 -0.79
CA MET A 23 -4.61 -13.06 -1.93
C MET A 23 -3.73 -14.30 -1.89
N ASN A 24 -4.27 -15.43 -2.38
CA ASN A 24 -3.46 -16.64 -2.59
C ASN A 24 -2.32 -16.36 -3.58
N SER A 25 -1.12 -16.88 -3.32
CA SER A 25 0.02 -16.70 -4.23
C SER A 25 -0.22 -17.42 -5.56
N ALA A 26 0.31 -16.85 -6.66
CA ALA A 26 0.23 -17.43 -8.01
C ALA A 26 -1.20 -17.79 -8.47
N CYS A 27 -2.17 -16.90 -8.18
CA CYS A 27 -3.57 -17.01 -8.59
C CYS A 27 -4.03 -15.93 -9.60
N VAL A 28 -3.11 -15.08 -10.08
CA VAL A 28 -3.39 -13.99 -11.03
C VAL A 28 -2.55 -14.20 -12.29
N ASP A 29 -3.19 -14.28 -13.46
CA ASP A 29 -2.52 -14.56 -14.73
C ASP A 29 -1.96 -13.31 -15.42
N LEU A 30 -2.62 -12.15 -15.23
CA LEU A 30 -2.26 -10.88 -15.84
C LEU A 30 -2.49 -9.74 -14.86
N ILE A 31 -1.50 -8.86 -14.77
CA ILE A 31 -1.57 -7.63 -13.99
C ILE A 31 -1.39 -6.45 -14.94
N TYR A 32 -2.38 -5.55 -14.96
CA TYR A 32 -2.26 -4.23 -15.58
C TYR A 32 -2.15 -3.18 -14.47
N LEU A 33 -1.12 -2.34 -14.51
CA LEU A 33 -0.88 -1.28 -13.54
C LEU A 33 -0.52 0.01 -14.27
N ASP A 34 -1.18 1.09 -13.87
CA ASP A 34 -0.84 2.47 -14.23
C ASP A 34 -0.54 3.23 -12.92
N PRO A 35 0.64 3.00 -12.31
CA PRO A 35 0.98 3.59 -11.03
C PRO A 35 1.16 5.12 -11.17
N PRO A 36 1.10 5.88 -10.06
CA PRO A 36 1.36 7.31 -10.09
C PRO A 36 2.75 7.63 -10.67
N PHE A 37 2.82 8.67 -11.52
CA PHE A 37 4.01 9.04 -12.29
C PHE A 37 5.07 9.84 -11.50
N ASN A 38 4.92 10.01 -10.19
CA ASN A 38 5.80 10.83 -9.36
C ASN A 38 5.94 12.27 -9.87
N SER A 39 4.84 12.87 -10.30
CA SER A 39 4.78 14.25 -10.82
C SER A 39 4.62 15.31 -9.72
N ASN A 40 4.57 14.88 -8.46
CA ASN A 40 4.34 15.70 -7.27
C ASN A 40 2.99 16.44 -7.34
N ARG A 41 1.98 15.76 -7.86
CA ARG A 41 0.61 16.26 -8.01
C ARG A 41 -0.34 15.48 -7.11
N THR A 42 -1.36 16.17 -6.63
CA THR A 42 -2.54 15.53 -6.06
C THR A 42 -3.57 15.39 -7.17
N TYR A 43 -4.04 14.17 -7.41
CA TYR A 43 -5.07 13.89 -8.39
C TYR A 43 -6.41 13.78 -7.69
N GLU A 44 -7.40 14.51 -8.18
CA GLU A 44 -8.76 14.51 -7.66
C GLU A 44 -9.72 13.91 -8.68
N ALA A 45 -10.69 13.15 -8.19
CA ALA A 45 -11.73 12.61 -9.04
C ALA A 45 -12.60 13.75 -9.63
N PRO A 46 -13.02 13.66 -10.91
CA PRO A 46 -13.84 14.69 -11.53
C PRO A 46 -15.14 14.95 -10.77
N ILE A 47 -15.54 16.22 -10.71
CA ILE A 47 -16.82 16.65 -10.14
C ILE A 47 -17.96 15.97 -10.90
N GLY A 48 -18.88 15.34 -10.17
CA GLY A 48 -20.03 14.60 -10.73
C GLY A 48 -19.72 13.16 -11.12
N SER A 49 -18.48 12.67 -10.96
CA SER A 49 -18.18 11.25 -11.07
C SER A 49 -18.66 10.47 -9.84
N LYS A 50 -18.81 9.14 -9.96
CA LYS A 50 -19.10 8.26 -8.82
C LYS A 50 -18.00 8.29 -7.74
N ALA A 51 -16.80 8.75 -8.10
CA ALA A 51 -15.66 8.88 -7.20
C ALA A 51 -15.44 10.33 -6.72
N ALA A 52 -16.37 11.27 -7.00
CA ALA A 52 -16.20 12.67 -6.64
C ALA A 52 -15.85 12.83 -5.14
N GLY A 53 -14.80 13.61 -4.86
CA GLY A 53 -14.23 13.77 -3.52
C GLY A 53 -13.10 12.80 -3.17
N ALA A 54 -12.85 11.76 -3.97
CA ALA A 54 -11.66 10.94 -3.84
C ALA A 54 -10.43 11.68 -4.38
N ALA A 55 -9.32 11.63 -3.65
CA ALA A 55 -8.05 12.19 -4.05
C ALA A 55 -6.89 11.28 -3.62
N PHE A 56 -5.79 11.31 -4.37
CA PHE A 56 -4.56 10.64 -3.98
C PHE A 56 -3.33 11.47 -4.35
N LYS A 57 -2.26 11.31 -3.56
CA LYS A 57 -0.94 11.86 -3.83
C LYS A 57 -0.18 10.89 -4.72
N ASP A 58 0.55 11.42 -5.70
CA ASP A 58 1.29 10.59 -6.67
C ASP A 58 2.77 10.37 -6.32
N ALA A 59 3.18 10.81 -5.13
CA ALA A 59 4.51 10.63 -4.60
C ALA A 59 4.42 10.19 -3.13
N TRP A 60 5.24 9.22 -2.76
CA TRP A 60 5.42 8.80 -1.38
C TRP A 60 6.34 9.80 -0.67
N THR A 61 5.99 10.14 0.56
CA THR A 61 6.84 10.90 1.47
C THR A 61 7.57 9.96 2.42
N PRO A 62 8.67 10.39 3.04
CA PRO A 62 9.32 9.61 4.11
C PRO A 62 8.34 9.18 5.21
N ASP A 63 7.35 10.00 5.54
CA ASP A 63 6.32 9.68 6.53
C ASP A 63 5.43 8.49 6.09
N ASP A 64 5.13 8.38 4.78
CA ASP A 64 4.35 7.26 4.24
C ASP A 64 5.13 5.93 4.32
N VAL A 65 6.46 5.98 4.26
CA VAL A 65 7.35 4.82 4.36
C VAL A 65 7.63 4.43 5.81
N ASP A 66 7.86 5.40 6.71
CA ASP A 66 8.25 5.17 8.11
C ASP A 66 7.16 4.38 8.86
N VAL A 67 5.88 4.74 8.68
CA VAL A 67 4.75 4.06 9.34
C VAL A 67 4.63 2.59 8.90
N HIS A 68 4.85 2.32 7.62
CA HIS A 68 4.66 0.99 7.05
C HIS A 68 5.85 0.06 7.34
N GLU A 69 7.08 0.55 7.26
CA GLU A 69 8.28 -0.26 7.48
C GLU A 69 8.57 -0.55 8.96
N HIS A 70 8.31 0.37 9.89
CA HIS A 70 8.53 0.10 11.33
C HIS A 70 7.58 -0.95 11.87
N GLY A 71 6.30 -0.89 11.50
CA GLY A 71 5.31 -1.88 11.92
C GLY A 71 5.68 -3.29 11.46
N GLU A 72 6.07 -3.43 10.18
CA GLU A 72 6.49 -4.72 9.64
C GLU A 72 7.83 -5.21 10.18
N LEU A 73 8.76 -4.30 10.48
CA LEU A 73 10.03 -4.65 11.10
C LEU A 73 9.83 -5.12 12.53
N ALA A 74 8.92 -4.52 13.29
CA ALA A 74 8.58 -4.96 14.64
C ALA A 74 8.06 -6.41 14.63
N ASP A 75 7.22 -6.77 13.66
CA ASP A 75 6.68 -8.12 13.53
C ASP A 75 7.72 -9.13 13.03
N ARG A 76 8.55 -8.76 12.04
CA ARG A 76 9.53 -9.66 11.41
C ARG A 76 10.82 -9.81 12.21
N ASN A 77 11.27 -8.74 12.86
CA ASN A 77 12.53 -8.70 13.62
C ASN A 77 12.45 -7.69 14.78
N PRO A 78 11.82 -8.08 15.90
CA PRO A 78 11.61 -7.18 17.04
C PRO A 78 12.94 -6.70 17.66
N ALA A 79 14.01 -7.50 17.59
CA ALA A 79 15.32 -7.10 18.10
C ALA A 79 15.93 -5.95 17.29
N ALA A 80 15.87 -6.02 15.96
CA ALA A 80 16.33 -4.92 15.11
C ALA A 80 15.48 -3.64 15.31
N CYS A 81 14.16 -3.80 15.43
CA CYS A 81 13.26 -2.68 15.73
C CYS A 81 13.63 -1.99 17.05
N ALA A 82 13.86 -2.77 18.12
CA ALA A 82 14.25 -2.25 19.43
C ALA A 82 15.58 -1.46 19.40
N VAL A 83 16.58 -1.91 18.61
CA VAL A 83 17.84 -1.18 18.45
C VAL A 83 17.63 0.17 17.76
N ILE A 84 16.80 0.21 16.70
CA ILE A 84 16.49 1.45 15.98
C ILE A 84 15.72 2.42 16.87
N GLU A 85 14.73 1.94 17.62
CA GLU A 85 14.00 2.76 18.60
C GLU A 85 14.91 3.32 19.69
N ALA A 86 15.81 2.50 20.24
CA ALA A 86 16.75 2.94 21.26
C ALA A 86 17.68 4.05 20.73
N ALA A 87 18.15 3.92 19.48
CA ALA A 87 18.94 4.94 18.82
C ALA A 87 18.15 6.24 18.61
N ARG A 88 16.87 6.18 18.19
CA ARG A 88 16.01 7.36 18.01
C ARG A 88 15.73 8.12 19.31
N ARG A 89 15.75 7.46 20.47
CA ARG A 89 15.53 8.10 21.79
C ARG A 89 16.80 8.71 22.39
N ALA A 90 17.97 8.35 21.89
CA ALA A 90 19.26 8.81 22.40
C ALA A 90 19.71 10.16 21.79
N PHE A 91 19.03 10.62 20.74
CA PHE A 91 19.27 11.88 20.02
C PHE A 91 17.97 12.68 19.94
#